data_AF-A0A961RYG7-F1
#
_entry.id   AF-A0A961RYG7-F1
#
_cell.length_a   1.000
_cell.length_b   1.000
_cell.length_c   1.000
_cell.angle_alpha   90.00
_cell.angle_beta   90.00
_cell.angle_gamma   90.00
#
_symmetry.space_group_name_H-M   'P 1'
#
loop_
_entity.id
_entity.type
_entity.pdbx_description
1 polymer ?
#
loop_
_entity_poly.entity_id
_entity_poly.type
_entity_poly.pdbx_seq_one_letter_code
_entity_poly.pdbx_strand_id
1 'polypeptide(L)' 'MATNIKGPAIFLAQFAGDAAPFNSWDSITKWAASLGYKGVQIPSWDGRLFDLKKAAKSKTYCDEIKGVAKENGVEVTELS' A
#
# COMPACT_ATOMS: atom_id res chain seq x y z
N MET A 1 27.62 1.97 -10.44
CA MET A 1 26.69 1.84 -9.29
C MET A 1 25.29 1.79 -9.86
N ALA A 2 24.52 0.72 -9.64
CA ALA A 2 23.17 0.62 -10.19
C ALA A 2 22.29 1.75 -9.62
N THR A 3 21.81 2.64 -10.48
CA THR A 3 20.97 3.80 -10.14
C THR A 3 19.48 3.46 -10.05
N ASN A 4 19.14 2.19 -9.83
CA ASN A 4 17.78 1.68 -9.93
C ASN A 4 17.02 1.67 -8.59
N ILE A 5 17.66 2.09 -7.49
CA ILE A 5 17.02 2.20 -6.18
C ILE A 5 16.10 3.43 -6.19
N LYS A 6 14.79 3.20 -6.09
CA LYS A 6 13.77 4.27 -6.16
C LYS A 6 13.45 4.93 -4.80
N GLY A 7 13.97 4.41 -3.71
CA GLY A 7 13.73 4.90 -2.34
C GLY A 7 13.23 3.81 -1.40
N PRO A 8 12.98 4.15 -0.13
CA PRO A 8 12.59 3.19 0.89
C PRO A 8 11.13 2.74 0.73
N ALA A 9 10.86 1.49 1.11
CA ALA A 9 9.51 0.94 1.22
C ALA A 9 9.22 0.52 2.67
N ILE A 10 7.93 0.52 3.04
CA ILE A 10 7.46 0.13 4.38
C ILE A 10 6.50 -1.05 4.30
N PHE A 11 6.61 -1.97 5.25
CA PHE A 11 5.67 -3.08 5.40
C PHE A 11 4.50 -2.70 6.30
N LEU A 12 3.30 -2.61 5.74
CA LEU A 12 2.14 -2.03 6.44
C LEU A 12 1.56 -2.94 7.54
N ALA A 13 1.83 -4.24 7.51
CA ALA A 13 1.30 -5.19 8.50
C ALA A 13 1.66 -4.83 9.95
N GLN A 14 2.83 -4.20 10.15
CA GLN A 14 3.31 -3.81 11.47
C GLN A 14 2.49 -2.66 12.09
N PHE A 15 1.68 -1.97 11.28
CA PHE A 15 0.94 -0.77 11.67
C PHE A 15 -0.57 -0.93 11.52
N ALA A 16 -1.03 -1.81 10.62
CA ALA A 16 -2.44 -2.02 10.32
C ALA A 16 -3.26 -2.31 11.59
N GLY A 17 -4.31 -1.52 11.80
CA GLY A 17 -5.11 -1.55 13.02
C GLY A 17 -6.48 -0.92 12.80
N ASP A 18 -7.33 -0.91 13.82
CA ASP A 18 -8.72 -0.46 13.67
C ASP A 18 -8.89 1.07 13.77
N ALA A 19 -7.86 1.78 14.21
CA ALA A 19 -7.85 3.23 14.34
C ALA A 19 -7.15 3.93 13.17
N ALA A 20 -7.65 5.10 12.79
CA ALA A 20 -6.98 5.97 11.81
C ALA A 20 -5.59 6.41 12.31
N PRO A 21 -4.59 6.57 11.42
CA PRO A 21 -4.67 6.40 9.97
C PRO A 21 -4.50 4.96 9.48
N PHE A 22 -4.44 3.96 10.36
CA PHE A 22 -4.02 2.59 10.04
C PHE A 22 -5.14 1.63 9.61
N ASN A 23 -6.37 2.13 9.50
CA ASN A 23 -7.59 1.35 9.33
C ASN A 23 -8.19 1.39 7.92
N SER A 24 -7.53 2.07 6.98
CA SER A 24 -7.97 2.12 5.58
C SER A 24 -6.80 2.30 4.64
N TRP A 25 -6.96 1.82 3.40
CA TRP A 25 -5.94 1.90 2.36
C TRP A 25 -5.49 3.33 2.05
N ASP A 26 -6.44 4.26 1.92
CA ASP A 26 -6.15 5.66 1.64
C ASP A 26 -5.39 6.33 2.80
N SER A 27 -5.88 6.20 4.03
CA SER A 27 -5.27 6.88 5.18
C SER A 27 -3.86 6.36 5.48
N ILE A 28 -3.64 5.04 5.37
CA ILE A 28 -2.35 4.45 5.70
C ILE A 28 -1.30 4.76 4.62
N THR A 29 -1.69 4.87 3.35
CA THR A 29 -0.78 5.25 2.26
C THR A 29 -0.41 6.73 2.31
N LYS A 30 -1.34 7.62 2.70
CA LYS A 30 -1.02 9.04 3.02
C LYS A 30 -0.03 9.15 4.17
N TRP A 31 -0.23 8.37 5.22
CA TRP A 31 0.70 8.31 6.36
C TRP A 31 2.08 7.79 5.93
N ALA A 32 2.17 6.73 5.14
CA ALA A 32 3.46 6.23 4.65
C ALA A 32 4.19 7.29 3.81
N ALA A 33 3.47 7.99 2.92
CA ALA A 33 4.05 9.07 2.11
C ALA A 33 4.55 10.25 2.96
N SER A 34 3.82 10.64 4.01
CA SER A 34 4.20 11.76 4.88
C SER A 34 5.49 11.49 5.66
N LEU A 35 5.84 10.22 5.87
CA LEU A 35 7.12 9.79 6.46
C LEU A 35 8.27 9.71 5.44
N GLY A 36 8.01 9.95 4.15
CA GLY A 36 9.02 9.95 3.10
C GLY A 36 9.24 8.62 2.39
N TYR A 37 8.43 7.59 2.68
CA TYR A 37 8.48 6.33 1.94
C TYR A 37 8.07 6.52 0.48
N LYS A 38 8.63 5.69 -0.40
CA LYS A 38 8.31 5.63 -1.83
C LYS A 38 7.53 4.39 -2.21
N GLY A 39 7.59 3.36 -1.36
CA GLY A 39 6.89 2.10 -1.57
C GLY A 39 6.13 1.62 -0.35
N VAL A 40 5.09 0.82 -0.58
CA VAL A 40 4.35 0.11 0.47
C VAL A 40 4.21 -1.37 0.08
N GLN A 41 4.49 -2.26 1.04
CA GLN A 41 4.17 -3.68 0.94
C GLN A 41 2.85 -3.94 1.65
N ILE A 42 1.93 -4.61 0.96
CA ILE A 42 0.56 -4.81 1.42
C ILE A 42 0.44 -6.16 2.14
N PRO A 43 -0.08 -6.22 3.38
CA PRO A 43 -0.54 -7.45 3.99
C PRO A 43 -1.80 -7.95 3.27
N SER A 44 -1.64 -8.92 2.36
CA SER A 44 -2.75 -9.39 1.52
C SER A 44 -3.85 -10.13 2.27
N TRP A 45 -3.56 -10.56 3.50
CA TRP A 45 -4.49 -11.19 4.42
C TRP A 45 -5.36 -10.19 5.18
N ASP A 46 -4.98 -8.92 5.25
CA ASP A 46 -5.70 -7.91 6.00
C ASP A 46 -6.80 -7.26 5.16
N GLY A 47 -8.02 -7.77 5.31
CA GLY A 47 -9.21 -7.29 4.59
C GLY A 47 -9.56 -5.81 4.82
N ARG A 48 -8.98 -5.15 5.84
CA ARG A 48 -9.16 -3.70 6.06
C ARG A 48 -8.41 -2.88 5.00
N LEU A 49 -7.29 -3.42 4.50
CA LEU A 49 -6.41 -2.74 3.56
C LEU A 49 -6.52 -3.31 2.14
N PHE A 50 -6.79 -4.62 2.00
CA PHE A 50 -6.76 -5.28 0.70
C PHE A 50 -7.66 -6.53 0.65
N ASP A 51 -8.49 -6.62 -0.38
CA ASP A 51 -9.31 -7.80 -0.67
C ASP A 51 -8.60 -8.68 -1.73
N LEU A 52 -7.88 -9.69 -1.26
CA LEU A 52 -7.15 -10.62 -2.12
C LEU A 52 -8.06 -11.40 -3.08
N LYS A 53 -9.28 -11.74 -2.67
CA LYS A 53 -10.22 -12.48 -3.52
C LYS A 53 -10.72 -11.61 -4.65
N LYS A 54 -11.00 -10.34 -4.38
CA LYS A 54 -11.40 -9.35 -5.40
C LYS A 54 -10.23 -9.05 -6.33
N ALA A 55 -9.02 -8.89 -5.80
CA ALA A 55 -7.80 -8.69 -6.60
C ALA A 55 -7.55 -9.83 -7.60
N ALA A 56 -7.77 -11.08 -7.19
CA ALA A 56 -7.62 -12.24 -8.07
C ALA A 56 -8.62 -12.26 -9.25
N LYS A 57 -9.73 -11.53 -9.17
CA LYS A 57 -10.84 -11.58 -10.15
C LYS A 57 -11.07 -10.26 -10.88
N SER A 58 -10.48 -9.16 -10.42
CA SER A 58 -10.77 -7.82 -10.93
C SER A 58 -9.48 -7.04 -11.14
N LYS A 59 -9.10 -6.88 -12.42
CA LYS A 59 -8.02 -5.98 -12.81
C LYS A 59 -8.31 -4.54 -12.40
N THR A 60 -9.56 -4.09 -12.53
CA THR A 60 -10.00 -2.76 -12.12
C THR A 60 -9.69 -2.51 -10.64
N TYR A 61 -10.00 -3.45 -9.75
CA TYR A 61 -9.69 -3.29 -8.33
C TYR A 61 -8.18 -3.17 -8.07
N CYS A 62 -7.36 -3.97 -8.76
CA CYS A 62 -5.91 -3.85 -8.66
C CYS A 62 -5.40 -2.48 -9.14
N ASP A 63 -6.00 -1.95 -10.21
CA ASP A 63 -5.64 -0.63 -10.75
C ASP A 63 -6.12 0.50 -9.82
N GLU A 64 -7.28 0.36 -9.17
CA GLU A 64 -7.78 1.28 -8.13
C GLU A 64 -6.84 1.32 -6.91
N ILE A 65 -6.45 0.15 -6.38
CA ILE A 65 -5.53 0.05 -5.24
C ILE A 65 -4.19 0.75 -5.56
N LYS A 66 -3.63 0.48 -6.75
CA LYS A 66 -2.41 1.15 -7.21
C LYS A 66 -2.63 2.64 -7.44
N GLY A 67 -3.78 3.03 -7.96
CA GLY A 67 -4.18 4.42 -8.19
C GLY A 67 -4.16 5.22 -6.90
N VAL A 68 -4.87 4.76 -5.88
CA VAL A 68 -4.94 5.42 -4.56
C VAL A 68 -3.55 5.57 -3.93
N ALA A 69 -2.72 4.52 -3.94
CA ALA A 69 -1.36 4.61 -3.43
C ALA A 69 -0.55 5.69 -4.17
N LYS A 70 -0.64 5.71 -5.51
CA LYS A 70 0.07 6.67 -6.36
C LYS A 70 -0.40 8.10 -6.14
N GLU A 71 -1.71 8.32 -6.01
CA GLU A 71 -2.29 9.62 -5.66
C GLU A 71 -1.79 10.12 -4.30
N ASN A 72 -1.56 9.20 -3.37
CA ASN A 72 -1.01 9.49 -2.05
C ASN A 72 0.52 9.62 -2.02
N GLY A 73 1.22 9.35 -3.13
CA GLY A 73 2.66 9.55 -3.28
C GLY A 73 3.53 8.32 -3.00
N VAL A 74 2.96 7.13 -2.94
CA VAL A 74 3.68 5.85 -2.79
C VAL A 74 3.31 4.84 -3.89
N GLU A 75 4.20 3.90 -4.19
CA GLU A 75 3.92 2.78 -5.09
C GLU A 75 3.69 1.48 -4.31
N VAL A 76 2.81 0.60 -4.81
CA VAL A 76 2.71 -0.77 -4.29
C VAL A 76 3.91 -1.56 -4.77
N THR A 77 4.69 -2.14 -3.86
CA THR A 77 5.91 -2.87 -4.20
C THR A 77 5.69 -4.38 -4.24
N GLU A 78 4.96 -4.94 -3.27
CA GLU A 78 4.76 -6.38 -3.13
C GLU A 78 3.50 -6.68 -2.30
N LEU A 79 2.99 -7.91 -2.42
CA LEU A 79 1.94 -8.50 -1.57
C LEU A 79 2.58 -9.59 -0.69
N SER A 80 2.30 -9.58 0.62
CA SER A 80 2.74 -10.61 1.59
C SER A 80 1.59 -11.41 2.15
#